data_AF-A0A2R5GHC6-F1
#
_entry.id   AF-A0A2R5GHC6-F1
#
_cell.length_a   1.000
_cell.length_b   1.000
_cell.length_c   1.000
_cell.angle_alpha   90.00
_cell.angle_beta   90.00
_cell.angle_gamma   90.00
#
_symmetry.space_group_name_H-M   'P 1'
#
loop_
_entity.id
_entity.type
_entity.pdbx_description
1 polymer ?
#
loop_
_entity_poly.entity_id
_entity_poly.type
_entity_poly.pdbx_seq_one_letter_code
_entity_poly.pdbx_strand_id
1 'polypeptide(L)'
;MGSTGNVYQVVLARRPKCSCPDNMRGNHCKHLLFVMLKVLRCSPDDYLIWQRHLTGSEVQFLLSKVPSHLQYLGSEVLANTDVRQALQNSSSDAGGDGNKTSSDAKGGSKRKPIQGEVCSICFDELNAAKPSLLTWCKPQCGTNFHKACVDRWVAKRNTCPNCRAQWVARSTVGRTRNFNINYVNLGALQGQ
;
A
#
# COMPACT_ATOMS: atom_id res chain seq x y z
N MET A 1 4.64 1.10 6.02
CA MET A 1 3.58 0.25 5.42
C MET A 1 2.50 1.16 4.81
N GLY A 2 1.74 0.68 3.82
CA GLY A 2 0.60 1.39 3.25
C GLY A 2 -0.69 1.25 4.07
N SER A 3 -1.71 2.05 3.74
CA SER A 3 -3.02 2.06 4.42
C SER A 3 -3.84 0.78 4.24
N THR A 4 -3.44 -0.08 3.30
CA THR A 4 -4.06 -1.38 3.02
C THR A 4 -3.18 -2.55 3.46
N GLY A 5 -2.14 -2.30 4.26
CA GLY A 5 -1.23 -3.35 4.74
C GLY A 5 -0.09 -3.74 3.80
N ASN A 6 -0.01 -3.15 2.59
CA ASN A 6 1.08 -3.44 1.67
C ASN A 6 2.41 -2.90 2.23
N VAL A 7 3.46 -3.73 2.20
CA VAL A 7 4.81 -3.34 2.55
C VAL A 7 5.51 -2.72 1.34
N TYR A 8 6.12 -1.56 1.53
CA TYR A 8 6.89 -0.85 0.51
C TYR A 8 8.28 -0.55 1.04
N GLN A 9 9.28 -0.77 0.20
CA GLN A 9 10.67 -0.45 0.51
C GLN A 9 10.92 1.02 0.17
N VAL A 10 11.59 1.74 1.07
CA VAL A 10 12.11 3.09 0.82
C VAL A 10 13.63 3.00 0.80
N VAL A 11 14.25 3.56 -0.24
CA VAL A 11 15.70 3.62 -0.40
C VAL A 11 16.10 5.09 -0.42
N LEU A 12 16.91 5.48 0.57
CA LEU A 12 17.54 6.78 0.64
C LEU A 12 18.83 6.76 -0.17
N ALA A 13 18.85 7.52 -1.26
CA ALA A 13 19.98 7.69 -2.16
C ALA A 13 19.87 9.08 -2.79
N ARG A 14 20.83 9.46 -3.65
CA ARG A 14 20.75 10.72 -4.41
C ARG A 14 19.42 10.88 -5.14
N ARG A 15 18.78 9.79 -5.55
CA ARG A 15 17.36 9.78 -5.95
C ARG A 15 16.59 8.94 -4.95
N PRO A 16 15.92 9.54 -3.96
CA PRO A 16 15.10 8.77 -3.03
C PRO A 16 14.01 8.02 -3.78
N LYS A 17 13.90 6.72 -3.51
CA LYS A 17 12.92 5.85 -4.16
C LYS A 17 12.05 5.17 -3.12
N CYS A 18 10.79 5.00 -3.46
CA CYS A 18 9.89 4.11 -2.75
C CYS A 18 9.31 3.13 -3.75
N SER A 19 9.22 1.86 -3.37
CA SER A 19 8.65 0.85 -4.25
C SER A 19 7.16 1.09 -4.51
N CYS A 20 6.45 1.99 -3.81
CA CYS A 20 5.02 2.20 -3.99
C CYS A 20 4.61 2.82 -5.36
N PRO A 21 3.36 2.60 -5.82
CA PRO A 21 2.89 3.10 -7.12
C PRO A 21 2.98 4.62 -7.30
N ASP A 22 2.85 5.40 -6.24
CA ASP A 22 2.91 6.87 -6.33
C ASP A 22 4.32 7.35 -6.69
N ASN A 23 5.35 6.78 -6.06
CA ASN A 23 6.74 7.13 -6.35
C ASN A 23 7.23 6.54 -7.68
N MET A 24 6.76 5.34 -8.05
CA MET A 24 7.01 4.77 -9.39
C MET A 24 6.51 5.66 -10.52
N ARG A 25 5.50 6.49 -10.27
CA ARG A 25 4.98 7.50 -11.22
C ARG A 25 5.72 8.83 -11.15
N GLY A 26 6.82 8.91 -10.40
CA GLY A 26 7.64 10.12 -10.25
C GLY A 26 7.13 11.14 -9.23
N ASN A 27 6.16 10.77 -8.38
CA ASN A 27 5.62 11.66 -7.36
C ASN A 27 6.29 11.46 -6.00
N HIS A 28 6.20 12.49 -5.16
CA HIS A 28 6.38 12.32 -3.72
C HIS A 28 5.28 11.41 -3.19
N CYS A 29 5.62 10.48 -2.31
CA CYS A 29 4.67 9.56 -1.71
C CYS A 29 4.70 9.69 -0.19
N LYS A 30 3.57 9.36 0.44
CA LYS A 30 3.46 9.37 1.90
C LYS A 30 4.52 8.52 2.60
N HIS A 31 5.02 7.46 1.97
CA HIS A 31 6.05 6.60 2.55
C HIS A 31 7.42 7.30 2.59
N LEU A 32 7.77 8.05 1.55
CA LEU A 32 9.00 8.85 1.53
C LEU A 32 8.90 9.99 2.54
N LEU A 33 7.76 10.70 2.56
CA LEU A 33 7.50 11.76 3.54
C LEU A 33 7.54 11.23 4.98
N PHE A 34 6.97 10.05 5.24
CA PHE A 34 7.05 9.39 6.54
C PHE A 34 8.50 9.12 6.96
N VAL A 35 9.35 8.61 6.05
CA VAL A 35 10.77 8.40 6.37
C VAL A 35 11.47 9.72 6.68
N MET A 36 11.28 10.75 5.87
CA MET A 36 11.93 12.05 6.12
C MET A 36 11.46 12.70 7.43
N LEU A 37 10.14 12.72 7.69
CA LEU A 37 9.54 13.45 8.80
C LEU A 37 9.52 12.67 10.13
N LYS A 38 9.26 11.36 10.08
CA LYS A 38 9.03 10.55 11.29
C LYS A 38 10.22 9.67 11.66
N VAL A 39 10.94 9.14 10.67
CA VAL A 39 12.14 8.31 10.91
C VAL A 39 13.38 9.20 11.07
N LEU A 40 13.65 10.08 10.11
CA LEU A 40 14.83 10.96 10.13
C LEU A 40 14.58 12.28 10.87
N ARG A 41 13.34 12.54 11.32
CA ARG A 41 12.91 13.75 12.04
C ARG A 41 13.37 15.05 11.38
N CYS A 42 13.33 15.13 10.05
CA CYS A 42 13.55 16.40 9.35
C CYS A 42 12.42 17.39 9.71
N SER A 43 12.76 18.67 9.81
CA SER A 43 11.77 19.72 10.01
C SER A 43 10.81 19.75 8.81
N PRO A 44 9.49 19.96 8.99
CA PRO A 44 8.55 20.10 7.86
C PRO A 44 8.92 21.20 6.85
N ASP A 45 9.63 22.23 7.32
CA ASP A 45 10.11 23.35 6.51
C ASP A 45 11.46 23.09 5.83
N ASP A 46 12.07 21.91 6.07
CA ASP A 46 13.34 21.52 5.48
C ASP A 46 13.16 21.22 3.98
N TYR A 47 13.91 21.95 3.15
CA TYR A 47 13.85 21.82 1.70
C TYR A 47 14.23 20.42 1.20
N LEU A 48 15.02 19.67 1.98
CA LEU A 48 15.46 18.32 1.65
C LEU A 48 14.29 17.34 1.45
N ILE A 49 13.16 17.58 2.11
CA ILE A 49 11.96 16.74 2.00
C ILE A 49 11.38 16.77 0.58
N TRP A 50 11.47 17.92 -0.08
CA TRP A 50 10.79 18.18 -1.35
C TRP A 50 11.68 17.97 -2.57
N GLN A 51 12.99 17.78 -2.36
CA GLN A 51 13.94 17.51 -3.44
C GLN A 51 13.70 16.13 -4.08
N ARG A 52 13.66 16.10 -5.43
CA ARG A 52 13.65 14.85 -6.20
C ARG A 52 15.04 14.24 -6.38
N HIS A 53 16.06 15.07 -6.23
CA HIS A 53 17.46 14.69 -6.33
C HIS A 53 18.24 15.37 -5.22
N LEU A 54 18.75 14.56 -4.29
CA LEU A 54 19.67 14.98 -3.25
C LEU A 54 21.10 14.91 -3.81
N THR A 55 21.92 15.86 -3.42
CA THR A 55 23.37 15.84 -3.58
C THR A 55 23.99 14.77 -2.68
N GLY A 56 25.27 14.44 -2.92
CA GLY A 56 25.98 13.46 -2.09
C GLY A 56 26.11 13.90 -0.63
N SER A 57 26.39 15.18 -0.39
CA SER A 57 26.50 15.76 0.95
C SER A 57 25.16 15.74 1.69
N GLU A 58 24.06 16.06 1.01
CA GLU A 58 22.71 16.01 1.61
C GLU A 58 22.31 14.59 1.99
N VAL A 59 22.62 13.59 1.15
CA VAL A 59 22.39 12.18 1.50
C VAL A 59 23.21 11.79 2.74
N GLN A 60 24.49 12.16 2.79
CA GLN A 60 25.33 11.87 3.95
C GLN A 60 24.81 12.54 5.23
N PHE A 61 24.36 13.80 5.12
CA PHE A 61 23.73 14.52 6.22
C PHE A 61 22.44 13.84 6.71
N LEU A 62 21.61 13.32 5.82
CA LEU A 62 20.43 12.54 6.21
C LEU A 62 20.81 11.20 6.85
N LEU A 63 21.86 10.53 6.37
CA LEU A 63 22.34 9.27 6.93
C LEU A 63 23.00 9.45 8.30
N SER A 64 23.67 10.58 8.56
CA SER A 64 24.27 10.85 9.87
C SER A 64 23.23 11.02 10.98
N LYS A 65 21.98 11.33 10.62
CA LYS A 65 20.83 11.36 11.55
C LYS A 65 20.36 9.96 11.96
N VAL A 66 20.67 8.91 11.20
CA VAL A 66 20.12 7.57 11.41
C VAL A 66 20.48 6.99 12.79
N PRO A 67 21.74 6.96 13.26
CA PRO A 67 22.08 6.32 14.52
C PRO A 67 21.37 6.94 15.72
N SER A 68 21.34 8.27 15.81
CA SER A 68 20.70 9.00 16.91
C SER A 68 19.19 8.87 16.86
N HIS A 69 18.56 8.95 15.68
CA HIS A 69 17.10 8.93 15.59
C HIS A 69 16.50 7.52 15.65
N LEU A 70 17.19 6.49 15.13
CA LEU A 70 16.72 5.11 15.19
C LEU A 70 16.71 4.53 16.61
N GLN A 71 17.66 4.92 17.46
CA GLN A 71 17.75 4.45 18.84
C GLN A 71 16.52 4.83 19.68
N TYR A 72 15.85 5.94 19.35
CA TYR A 72 14.68 6.45 20.07
C TYR A 72 13.36 6.29 19.29
N LEU A 73 13.30 5.41 18.28
CA LEU A 73 12.02 5.10 17.65
C LEU A 73 11.22 4.17 18.54
N GLY A 74 10.07 4.66 19.01
CA GLY A 74 9.13 3.85 19.76
C GLY A 74 8.11 3.15 18.86
N SER A 75 7.07 2.65 19.52
CA SER A 75 5.92 1.99 18.89
C SER A 75 5.11 2.91 17.96
N GLU A 76 5.30 4.22 18.03
CA GLU A 76 4.65 5.22 17.18
C GLU A 76 5.19 5.23 15.73
N VAL A 77 6.42 4.77 15.52
CA VAL A 77 7.04 4.70 14.18
C VAL A 77 7.15 3.26 13.70
N LEU A 78 7.46 2.32 14.59
CA LEU A 78 7.64 0.91 14.24
C LEU A 78 6.29 0.20 14.09
N ALA A 79 6.20 -0.70 13.11
CA ALA A 79 5.06 -1.63 13.05
C ALA A 79 5.05 -2.58 14.26
N ASN A 80 3.93 -3.23 14.55
CA ASN A 80 3.88 -4.25 15.60
C ASN A 80 4.87 -5.40 15.32
N THR A 81 5.18 -6.16 16.37
CA THR A 81 6.16 -7.25 16.34
C THR A 81 5.80 -8.31 15.30
N ASP A 82 4.52 -8.65 15.17
CA ASP A 82 4.06 -9.73 14.29
C ASP A 82 4.30 -9.38 12.81
N VAL A 83 4.03 -8.14 12.42
CA VAL A 83 4.35 -7.62 11.09
C VAL A 83 5.85 -7.68 10.82
N ARG A 84 6.67 -7.27 11.80
CA ARG A 84 8.13 -7.27 11.66
C ARG A 84 8.67 -8.69 11.48
N GLN A 85 8.19 -9.62 12.30
CA GLN A 85 8.58 -11.03 12.23
C GLN A 85 8.14 -11.68 10.93
N ALA A 86 6.90 -11.45 10.50
CA ALA A 86 6.39 -11.97 9.24
C ALA A 86 7.24 -11.50 8.05
N LEU A 87 7.64 -10.22 8.03
CA LEU A 87 8.49 -9.66 6.97
C LEU A 87 9.90 -10.29 6.97
N GLN A 88 10.46 -10.54 8.15
CA GLN A 88 11.79 -11.15 8.27
C GLN A 88 11.79 -12.60 7.77
N ASN A 89 10.76 -13.37 8.12
CA ASN A 89 10.56 -14.74 7.64
C ASN A 89 10.29 -14.81 6.12
N SER A 90 9.71 -13.75 5.55
CA SER A 90 9.49 -13.63 4.10
C SER A 90 10.76 -13.36 3.30
N SER A 91 11.82 -12.90 3.96
CA SER A 91 13.08 -12.46 3.31
C SER A 91 14.16 -13.54 3.31
N SER A 92 13.95 -14.66 4.02
CA SER A 92 14.90 -15.76 4.16
C SER A 92 14.80 -16.86 3.09
N ASP A 93 13.92 -16.72 2.09
CA ASP A 93 13.77 -17.71 1.00
C ASP A 93 14.48 -17.28 -0.31
N ALA A 94 15.59 -16.55 -0.18
CA ALA A 94 16.43 -16.13 -1.29
C ALA A 94 17.42 -17.24 -1.70
N GLY A 95 16.90 -18.35 -2.22
CA GLY A 95 17.74 -19.41 -2.77
C GLY A 95 16.99 -20.70 -3.11
N GLY A 96 16.18 -20.70 -4.17
CA GLY A 96 15.56 -21.93 -4.67
C GLY A 96 14.77 -21.72 -5.95
N ASP A 97 15.39 -22.05 -7.08
CA ASP A 97 14.71 -22.27 -8.36
C ASP A 97 13.73 -23.43 -8.17
N GLY A 98 12.45 -23.20 -8.48
CA GLY A 98 11.37 -24.05 -7.98
C GLY A 98 10.09 -23.86 -8.76
N ASN A 99 10.09 -24.37 -9.99
CA ASN A 99 8.90 -24.73 -10.75
C ASN A 99 7.93 -25.54 -9.86
N LYS A 100 6.94 -24.88 -9.28
CA LYS A 100 5.80 -25.52 -8.64
C LYS A 100 4.55 -25.15 -9.43
N THR A 101 4.13 -26.13 -10.22
CA THR A 101 2.80 -26.31 -10.79
C THR A 101 1.73 -25.70 -9.88
N SER A 102 1.13 -24.61 -10.35
CA SER A 102 -0.01 -23.97 -9.73
C SER A 102 -1.24 -24.85 -9.93
N SER A 103 -1.58 -25.62 -8.91
CA SER A 103 -2.96 -26.04 -8.68
C SER A 103 -3.77 -24.82 -8.23
N ASP A 104 -4.90 -24.65 -8.91
CA ASP A 104 -5.87 -23.58 -8.73
C ASP A 104 -6.22 -23.28 -7.25
N ALA A 105 -5.99 -22.03 -6.82
CA ALA A 105 -6.60 -21.47 -5.61
C ALA A 105 -7.04 -20.02 -5.85
N LYS A 106 -8.36 -19.82 -5.91
CA LYS A 106 -9.04 -18.52 -6.09
C LYS A 106 -8.78 -17.58 -4.89
N GLY A 107 -7.76 -16.74 -4.98
CA GLY A 107 -7.46 -15.70 -3.98
C GLY A 107 -8.25 -14.41 -4.17
N GLY A 108 -9.57 -14.43 -3.91
CA GLY A 108 -10.35 -13.20 -3.73
C GLY A 108 -10.31 -12.75 -2.27
N SER A 109 -10.06 -11.47 -2.00
CA SER A 109 -10.16 -10.91 -0.64
C SER A 109 -11.57 -11.09 -0.07
N LYS A 110 -11.74 -11.21 1.26
CA LYS A 110 -13.08 -11.30 1.88
C LYS A 110 -13.71 -9.90 1.97
N ARG A 111 -15.04 -9.83 1.78
CA ARG A 111 -15.82 -8.59 1.92
C ARG A 111 -15.75 -8.07 3.36
N LYS A 112 -15.48 -6.77 3.54
CA LYS A 112 -15.53 -6.12 4.86
C LYS A 112 -16.98 -5.96 5.34
N PRO A 113 -17.25 -5.96 6.66
CA PRO A 113 -18.57 -5.64 7.20
C PRO A 113 -19.01 -4.22 6.80
N ILE A 114 -20.32 -3.96 6.81
CA ILE A 114 -20.94 -2.69 6.34
C ILE A 114 -21.40 -1.84 7.55
N GLN A 115 -21.00 -2.18 8.78
CA GLN A 115 -21.49 -1.51 9.98
C GLN A 115 -20.87 -0.09 10.11
N GLY A 116 -21.68 0.95 9.89
CA GLY A 116 -21.27 2.35 10.06
C GLY A 116 -20.32 2.89 8.97
N GLU A 117 -20.18 2.19 7.85
CA GLU A 117 -19.25 2.58 6.77
C GLU A 117 -19.89 3.58 5.80
N VAL A 118 -19.12 4.58 5.37
CA VAL A 118 -19.50 5.56 4.33
C VAL A 118 -18.85 5.22 2.99
N CYS A 119 -19.52 5.51 1.88
CA CYS A 119 -18.95 5.31 0.56
C CYS A 119 -17.84 6.33 0.31
N SER A 120 -16.59 5.91 0.10
CA SER A 120 -15.47 6.85 -0.15
C SER A 120 -15.51 7.60 -1.50
N ILE A 121 -16.55 7.40 -2.31
CA ILE A 121 -16.76 8.11 -3.58
C ILE A 121 -17.72 9.30 -3.40
N CYS A 122 -18.87 9.08 -2.75
CA CYS A 122 -19.89 10.13 -2.54
C CYS A 122 -20.00 10.62 -1.10
N PHE A 123 -19.33 9.95 -0.16
CA PHE A 123 -19.35 10.21 1.27
C PHE A 123 -20.70 9.97 1.98
N ASP A 124 -21.67 9.36 1.30
CA ASP A 124 -22.96 8.95 1.89
C ASP A 124 -22.89 7.55 2.52
N GLU A 125 -23.83 7.27 3.43
CA GLU A 125 -23.93 5.99 4.14
C GLU A 125 -24.16 4.78 3.22
N LEU A 126 -23.52 3.66 3.58
CA LEU A 126 -23.75 2.38 2.94
C LEU A 126 -24.89 1.64 3.64
N ASN A 127 -26.06 1.62 3.01
CA ASN A 127 -27.23 0.96 3.59
C ASN A 127 -27.12 -0.58 3.53
N ALA A 128 -26.77 -1.20 4.65
CA ALA A 128 -26.64 -2.65 4.78
C ALA A 128 -27.96 -3.42 4.52
N ALA A 129 -29.12 -2.79 4.70
CA ALA A 129 -30.43 -3.38 4.41
C ALA A 129 -30.72 -3.46 2.90
N LYS A 130 -29.93 -2.78 2.05
CA LYS A 130 -30.04 -2.84 0.58
C LYS A 130 -28.75 -3.38 -0.06
N PRO A 131 -28.36 -4.63 0.21
CA PRO A 131 -27.08 -5.19 -0.23
C PRO A 131 -26.94 -5.26 -1.76
N SER A 132 -28.05 -5.29 -2.51
CA SER A 132 -28.08 -5.26 -3.97
C SER A 132 -27.60 -3.94 -4.58
N LEU A 133 -27.72 -2.84 -3.84
CA LEU A 133 -27.21 -1.52 -4.24
C LEU A 133 -25.73 -1.34 -3.90
N LEU A 134 -25.13 -2.32 -3.23
CA LEU A 134 -23.76 -2.27 -2.78
C LEU A 134 -22.88 -3.24 -3.60
N THR A 135 -21.66 -2.81 -3.84
CA THR A 135 -20.60 -3.65 -4.39
C THR A 135 -19.37 -3.51 -3.51
N TRP A 136 -18.37 -4.34 -3.75
CA TRP A 136 -17.15 -4.31 -2.97
C TRP A 136 -15.94 -4.73 -3.78
N CYS A 137 -14.76 -4.33 -3.32
CA CYS A 137 -13.49 -4.69 -3.95
C CYS A 137 -13.17 -6.17 -3.72
N LYS A 138 -13.62 -7.04 -4.63
CA LYS A 138 -13.29 -8.48 -4.66
C LYS A 138 -11.79 -8.77 -4.78
N PRO A 139 -11.02 -8.03 -5.61
CA PRO A 139 -9.65 -8.40 -5.90
C PRO A 139 -8.67 -8.26 -4.73
N GLN A 140 -8.87 -7.33 -3.80
CA GLN A 140 -7.84 -7.04 -2.79
C GLN A 140 -8.33 -6.52 -1.45
N CYS A 141 -9.05 -5.38 -1.39
CA CYS A 141 -9.20 -4.66 -0.12
C CYS A 141 -10.53 -4.88 0.60
N GLY A 142 -11.50 -5.58 0.00
CA GLY A 142 -12.76 -5.89 0.65
C GLY A 142 -13.72 -4.71 0.86
N THR A 143 -13.32 -3.46 0.56
CA THR A 143 -14.10 -2.25 0.88
C THR A 143 -15.40 -2.18 0.07
N ASN A 144 -16.46 -1.72 0.73
CA ASN A 144 -17.79 -1.55 0.18
C ASN A 144 -17.98 -0.17 -0.47
N PHE A 145 -18.84 -0.13 -1.48
CA PHE A 145 -19.25 1.08 -2.19
C PHE A 145 -20.68 0.93 -2.69
N HIS A 146 -21.38 2.01 -3.00
CA HIS A 146 -22.57 1.89 -3.83
C HIS A 146 -22.18 1.43 -5.23
N LYS A 147 -22.99 0.53 -5.80
CA LYS A 147 -22.80 0.01 -7.15
C LYS A 147 -22.74 1.14 -8.18
N ALA A 148 -23.67 2.10 -8.10
CA ALA A 148 -23.71 3.26 -9.00
C ALA A 148 -22.43 4.12 -8.91
N CYS A 149 -21.91 4.36 -7.71
CA CYS A 149 -20.70 5.14 -7.50
C CYS A 149 -19.48 4.48 -8.15
N VAL A 150 -19.32 3.17 -7.95
CA VAL A 150 -18.24 2.41 -8.57
C VAL A 150 -18.43 2.30 -10.08
N ASP A 151 -19.63 2.05 -10.59
CA ASP A 151 -19.89 1.92 -12.02
C ASP A 151 -19.43 3.18 -12.77
N ARG A 152 -19.73 4.37 -12.22
CA ARG A 152 -19.26 5.66 -12.75
C ARG A 152 -17.74 5.80 -12.68
N TRP A 153 -17.11 5.34 -11.60
CA TRP A 153 -15.65 5.35 -11.46
C TRP A 153 -14.98 4.46 -12.50
N VAL A 154 -15.47 3.24 -12.65
CA VAL A 154 -14.83 2.22 -13.51
C VAL A 154 -14.99 2.48 -15.00
N ALA A 155 -16.04 3.21 -15.38
CA ALA A 155 -16.19 3.75 -16.73
C ALA A 155 -15.02 4.66 -17.16
N LYS A 156 -14.35 5.32 -16.20
CA LYS A 156 -13.18 6.18 -16.46
C LYS A 156 -11.86 5.56 -16.03
N ARG A 157 -11.87 4.69 -15.02
CA ARG A 157 -10.68 4.11 -14.38
C ARG A 157 -10.93 2.66 -14.00
N ASN A 158 -10.29 1.69 -14.63
CA ASN A 158 -10.49 0.26 -14.37
C ASN A 158 -9.87 -0.25 -13.04
N THR A 159 -9.85 0.55 -11.97
CA THR A 159 -9.19 0.23 -10.69
C THR A 159 -10.07 0.61 -9.48
N CYS A 160 -9.89 -0.07 -8.35
CA CYS A 160 -10.56 0.25 -7.09
C CYS A 160 -10.16 1.65 -6.57
N PRO A 161 -11.11 2.51 -6.14
CA PRO A 161 -10.78 3.83 -5.58
C PRO A 161 -9.84 3.79 -4.37
N ASN A 162 -9.94 2.76 -3.53
CA ASN A 162 -9.21 2.69 -2.26
C ASN A 162 -7.85 1.99 -2.40
N CYS A 163 -7.79 0.84 -3.06
CA CYS A 163 -6.55 0.06 -3.15
C CYS A 163 -5.93 0.02 -4.56
N ARG A 164 -6.64 0.54 -5.56
CA ARG A 164 -6.21 0.61 -6.97
C ARG A 164 -6.00 -0.74 -7.66
N ALA A 165 -6.40 -1.86 -7.03
CA ALA A 165 -6.46 -3.15 -7.71
C ALA A 165 -7.40 -3.09 -8.92
N GLN A 166 -7.09 -3.83 -9.98
CA GLN A 166 -7.87 -3.83 -11.22
C GLN A 166 -9.31 -4.28 -10.95
N TRP A 167 -10.29 -3.47 -11.37
CA TRP A 167 -11.70 -3.75 -11.16
C TRP A 167 -12.16 -4.81 -12.16
N VAL A 168 -12.20 -6.07 -11.74
CA VAL A 168 -12.73 -7.16 -12.57
C VAL A 168 -14.25 -7.12 -12.58
N ALA A 169 -14.82 -6.61 -13.67
CA ALA A 169 -16.22 -6.81 -14.03
C ALA A 169 -16.41 -8.27 -14.50
N ARG A 170 -17.59 -8.84 -14.27
CA ARG A 170 -17.94 -10.22 -14.64
C ARG A 170 -17.59 -10.52 -16.11
N SER A 171 -16.75 -11.55 -16.30
CA SER A 171 -16.73 -12.47 -17.42
C SER A 171 -16.60 -11.92 -18.85
N THR A 172 -15.37 -11.62 -19.26
CA THR A 172 -14.83 -12.10 -20.55
C THR A 172 -13.35 -12.39 -20.34
N VAL A 173 -12.91 -13.56 -20.78
CA VAL A 173 -11.52 -14.03 -20.75
C VAL A 173 -10.66 -13.05 -21.56
N GLY A 174 -10.17 -12.01 -20.88
CA GLY A 174 -9.21 -11.06 -21.42
C GLY A 174 -7.92 -11.24 -20.65
N ARG A 175 -6.86 -11.64 -21.36
CA ARG A 175 -5.50 -11.83 -20.85
C ARG A 175 -5.20 -10.85 -19.72
N THR A 176 -5.05 -11.38 -18.51
CA THR A 176 -4.45 -10.69 -17.38
C THR A 176 -3.09 -10.19 -17.83
N ARG A 177 -2.96 -8.89 -18.11
CA ARG A 177 -1.65 -8.25 -18.00
C ARG A 177 -1.35 -8.21 -16.52
N ASN A 178 -0.70 -9.29 -16.09
CA ASN A 178 -0.18 -9.47 -14.76
C ASN A 178 0.84 -8.34 -14.54
N PHE A 179 0.39 -7.21 -13.98
CA PHE A 179 1.31 -6.26 -13.37
C PHE A 179 1.77 -6.94 -12.09
N ASN A 180 2.77 -7.79 -12.26
CA ASN A 180 3.48 -8.47 -11.20
C ASN A 180 4.20 -7.41 -10.38
N ILE A 181 3.51 -6.80 -9.43
CA ILE A 181 4.14 -5.91 -8.47
C ILE A 181 4.17 -6.64 -7.13
N ASN A 182 5.32 -7.29 -6.90
CA ASN A 182 5.67 -8.13 -5.76
C ASN A 182 5.71 -7.32 -4.45
N TYR A 183 4.57 -6.88 -3.93
CA TYR A 183 4.49 -6.37 -2.56
C TYR A 183 3.84 -7.42 -1.66
N VAL A 184 4.47 -7.69 -0.53
CA VAL A 184 3.89 -8.48 0.55
C VAL A 184 2.80 -7.66 1.23
N ASN A 185 1.60 -8.23 1.40
CA ASN A 185 0.52 -7.62 2.17
C ASN A 185 0.47 -8.23 3.56
N LEU A 186 0.62 -7.39 4.60
CA LEU A 186 0.58 -7.79 6.01
C LEU A 186 -0.54 -7.06 6.77
N GLY A 187 -1.59 -6.61 6.07
CA GLY A 187 -2.65 -5.81 6.67
C GLY A 187 -3.48 -6.56 7.70
N ALA A 188 -3.57 -7.89 7.59
CA ALA A 188 -4.27 -8.74 8.54
C ALA A 188 -3.59 -8.80 9.93
N LEU A 189 -2.32 -8.42 10.02
CA LEU A 189 -1.53 -8.40 11.25
C LEU A 189 -1.52 -7.02 11.93
N GLN A 190 -2.23 -6.02 11.37
CA GLN A 190 -2.34 -4.70 11.98
C GLN A 190 -3.48 -4.70 13.02
N GLY A 191 -3.17 -4.37 14.27
CA GLY A 191 -4.16 -4.13 15.33
C GLY A 191 -4.54 -5.34 16.20
N GLN A 192 -3.70 -6.38 16.23
CA GLN A 192 -3.72 -7.40 17.29
C GLN A 192 -2.83 -6.96 18.45
#